data_AF-A0A1H0QXN0-F1
#
_entry.id   AF-A0A1H0QXN0-F1
#
_cell.length_a   1.000
_cell.length_b   1.000
_cell.length_c   1.000
_cell.angle_alpha   90.00
_cell.angle_beta   90.00
_cell.angle_gamma   90.00
#
_symmetry.space_group_name_H-M   'P 1'
#
loop_
_entity.id
_entity.type
_entity.pdbx_description
1 polymer ?
#
loop_
_entity_poly.entity_id
_entity_poly.type
_entity_poly.pdbx_seq_one_letter_code
_entity_poly.pdbx_strand_id
1 'polypeptide(L)'
;MPTIESKGSLTPHHAKYFAWELTRRRAASEEDRLSQSLFDASVDLNPHQIDAALFALQNPLSKGVMLADEVGLGKTIEAALVLGQLWAERRRRLLVICPAALRKQWAQELSDKFNLPAQVLDARTWKQLRQDSIYDPLDRDVISIMSLHFAARMEEQLGNIPWDLVVIDEAHKLRNAHRKSNETGQSLKRSLAGRRKLLLTATPLQNSLMELYGLSSLIDEDIFGDERSFRAQYNNTDGDLAALRRRLQHFIKRTLRRDVLEYVPYTQRHALTTPFTPSDDEQRLYVVVN
;
A
#
# COMPACT_ATOMS: atom_id res chain seq x y z
N MET A 1 39.58 -34.53 20.35
CA MET A 1 39.32 -34.78 18.93
C MET A 1 38.81 -36.21 18.81
N PRO A 2 37.60 -36.43 18.24
CA PRO A 2 37.34 -36.36 16.79
C PRO A 2 36.10 -35.49 16.44
N THR A 3 36.25 -34.52 15.52
CA THR A 3 35.83 -34.52 14.10
C THR A 3 34.32 -34.44 13.86
N ILE A 4 33.85 -33.20 13.62
CA ILE A 4 32.54 -32.87 13.07
C ILE A 4 32.53 -33.26 11.58
N GLU A 5 31.55 -34.06 11.20
CA GLU A 5 31.35 -34.54 9.83
C GLU A 5 31.23 -33.40 8.81
N SER A 6 31.95 -33.55 7.70
CA SER A 6 31.99 -32.63 6.59
C SER A 6 30.63 -32.59 5.87
N LYS A 7 29.96 -31.43 5.89
CA LYS A 7 28.92 -31.09 4.91
C LYS A 7 29.51 -31.27 3.51
N GLY A 8 28.90 -32.13 2.70
CA GLY A 8 29.36 -32.47 1.36
C GLY A 8 29.70 -31.22 0.54
N SER A 9 30.92 -31.18 0.01
CA SER A 9 31.40 -30.06 -0.80
C SER A 9 30.65 -30.01 -2.12
N LEU A 10 30.11 -28.82 -2.44
CA LEU A 10 29.49 -28.55 -3.72
C LEU A 10 30.51 -28.79 -4.83
N THR A 11 30.27 -29.79 -5.68
CA THR A 11 31.13 -30.06 -6.83
C THR A 11 31.00 -28.93 -7.86
N PRO A 12 32.02 -28.71 -8.73
CA PRO A 12 31.92 -27.71 -9.80
C PRO A 12 30.72 -27.92 -10.72
N HIS A 13 30.28 -29.18 -10.89
CA HIS A 13 29.07 -29.53 -11.64
C HIS A 13 27.79 -29.13 -10.91
N HIS A 14 27.71 -29.34 -9.59
CA HIS A 14 26.58 -28.86 -8.78
C HIS A 14 26.53 -27.32 -8.77
N ALA A 15 27.67 -26.65 -8.63
CA ALA A 15 27.74 -25.20 -8.70
C ALA A 15 27.28 -24.67 -10.06
N LYS A 16 27.68 -25.32 -11.16
CA LYS A 16 27.24 -24.97 -12.51
C LYS A 16 25.76 -25.27 -12.76
N TYR A 17 25.25 -26.37 -12.21
CA TYR A 17 23.83 -26.73 -12.25
C TYR A 17 22.98 -25.72 -11.45
N PHE A 18 23.36 -25.40 -10.21
CA PHE A 18 22.66 -24.40 -9.40
C PHE A 18 22.79 -22.99 -9.99
N ALA A 19 23.95 -22.62 -10.54
CA ALA A 19 24.12 -21.35 -11.24
C ALA A 19 23.23 -21.28 -12.50
N TRP A 20 23.14 -22.38 -13.27
CA TRP A 20 22.25 -22.48 -14.41
C TRP A 20 20.78 -22.45 -14.00
N GLU A 21 20.40 -23.13 -12.92
CA GLU A 21 19.05 -23.13 -12.37
C GLU A 21 18.66 -21.73 -11.85
N LEU A 22 19.55 -21.05 -11.13
CA LEU A 22 19.38 -19.66 -10.69
C LEU A 22 19.32 -18.67 -11.87
N THR A 23 20.05 -18.94 -12.95
CA THR A 23 20.01 -18.13 -14.18
C THR A 23 18.72 -18.36 -14.96
N ARG A 24 18.21 -19.61 -14.99
CA ARG A 24 16.90 -19.94 -15.56
C ARG A 24 15.76 -19.36 -14.73
N ARG A 25 15.90 -19.32 -13.38
CA ARG A 25 15.02 -18.61 -12.45
C ARG A 25 15.01 -17.08 -12.67
N ARG A 26 16.10 -16.49 -13.18
CA ARG A 26 16.15 -15.06 -13.59
C ARG A 26 15.45 -14.79 -14.93
N ALA A 27 15.44 -15.77 -15.83
CA ALA A 27 14.78 -15.70 -17.14
C ALA A 27 13.27 -16.01 -17.07
N ALA A 28 12.71 -16.17 -15.88
CA ALA A 28 11.31 -16.49 -15.67
C ALA A 28 10.41 -15.27 -15.88
N SER A 29 9.20 -15.51 -16.39
CA SER A 29 8.16 -14.49 -16.58
C SER A 29 7.77 -13.86 -15.24
N GLU A 30 7.14 -12.68 -15.21
CA GLU A 30 6.73 -12.06 -13.94
C GLU A 30 5.73 -12.92 -13.15
N GLU A 31 4.94 -13.77 -13.81
CA GLU A 31 4.06 -14.76 -13.18
C GLU A 31 4.87 -15.86 -12.44
N ASP A 32 5.97 -16.33 -13.02
CA ASP A 32 6.89 -17.26 -12.36
C ASP A 32 7.64 -16.60 -11.19
N ARG A 33 7.89 -15.30 -11.26
CA ARG A 33 8.56 -14.54 -10.19
C ARG A 33 7.62 -14.30 -9.02
N LEU A 34 6.37 -13.90 -9.31
CA LEU A 34 5.34 -13.81 -8.31
C LEU A 34 5.19 -15.17 -7.62
N SER A 35 5.15 -16.27 -8.40
CA SER A 35 5.13 -17.64 -7.87
C SER A 35 6.24 -17.95 -6.87
N GLN A 36 7.47 -17.45 -7.05
CA GLN A 36 8.55 -17.61 -6.07
C GLN A 36 8.31 -16.82 -4.77
N SER A 37 7.81 -15.59 -4.86
CA SER A 37 7.42 -14.83 -3.66
C SER A 37 6.21 -15.46 -2.94
N LEU A 38 5.31 -16.11 -3.70
CA LEU A 38 4.14 -16.83 -3.23
C LEU A 38 4.53 -18.13 -2.49
N PHE A 39 5.59 -18.83 -2.92
CA PHE A 39 6.08 -20.05 -2.27
C PHE A 39 6.64 -19.82 -0.85
N ASP A 40 7.17 -18.63 -0.57
CA ASP A 40 7.63 -18.25 0.79
C ASP A 40 6.49 -17.68 1.66
N ALA A 41 5.36 -17.30 1.06
CA ALA A 41 4.21 -16.80 1.79
C ALA A 41 3.39 -17.96 2.39
N SER A 42 3.17 -17.94 3.70
CA SER A 42 2.39 -18.97 4.41
C SER A 42 0.87 -18.70 4.35
N VAL A 43 0.38 -18.18 3.22
CA VAL A 43 -0.99 -17.67 3.07
C VAL A 43 -1.67 -18.31 1.88
N ASP A 44 -2.90 -18.78 2.08
CA ASP A 44 -3.80 -19.11 0.97
C ASP A 44 -4.29 -17.82 0.30
N LEU A 45 -3.89 -17.62 -0.95
CA LEU A 45 -4.12 -16.38 -1.68
C LEU A 45 -5.25 -16.54 -2.68
N ASN A 46 -6.12 -15.55 -2.72
CA ASN A 46 -7.24 -15.54 -3.66
C ASN A 46 -6.78 -15.00 -5.03
N PRO A 47 -7.38 -15.48 -6.15
CA PRO A 47 -7.01 -15.04 -7.50
C PRO A 47 -7.02 -13.51 -7.69
N HIS A 48 -8.03 -12.82 -7.13
CA HIS A 48 -8.12 -11.36 -7.25
C HIS A 48 -6.94 -10.62 -6.60
N GLN A 49 -6.35 -11.21 -5.54
CA GLN A 49 -5.21 -10.62 -4.84
C GLN A 49 -3.94 -10.73 -5.69
N ILE A 50 -3.78 -11.86 -6.38
CA ILE A 50 -2.70 -12.08 -7.36
C ILE A 50 -2.85 -11.07 -8.50
N ASP A 51 -4.06 -10.94 -9.07
CA ASP A 51 -4.32 -10.00 -10.16
C ASP A 51 -4.09 -8.54 -9.76
N ALA A 52 -4.33 -8.19 -8.49
CA ALA A 52 -4.06 -6.86 -7.96
C ALA A 52 -2.56 -6.60 -7.78
N ALA A 53 -1.82 -7.58 -7.27
CA ALA A 53 -0.37 -7.50 -7.16
C ALA A 53 0.30 -7.43 -8.55
N LEU A 54 -0.14 -8.24 -9.51
CA LEU A 54 0.33 -8.19 -10.90
C LEU A 54 0.07 -6.83 -11.53
N PHE A 55 -1.14 -6.28 -11.39
CA PHE A 55 -1.45 -4.94 -11.88
C PHE A 55 -0.52 -3.87 -11.29
N ALA A 56 -0.20 -3.98 -9.99
CA ALA A 56 0.71 -3.06 -9.34
C ALA A 56 2.15 -3.18 -9.82
N LEU A 57 2.59 -4.39 -10.20
CA LEU A 57 3.95 -4.68 -10.68
C LEU A 57 4.14 -4.34 -12.17
N GLN A 58 3.16 -4.69 -13.01
CA GLN A 58 3.19 -4.61 -14.47
C GLN A 58 3.03 -3.21 -15.06
N ASN A 59 2.94 -2.16 -14.23
CA ASN A 59 2.68 -0.80 -14.70
C ASN A 59 3.94 0.08 -14.71
N PRO A 60 4.87 -0.12 -15.68
CA PRO A 60 6.14 0.62 -15.74
C PRO A 60 5.95 2.08 -16.16
N LEU A 61 4.82 2.42 -16.79
CA LEU A 61 4.53 3.78 -17.27
C LEU A 61 4.00 4.70 -16.17
N SER A 62 3.45 4.13 -15.09
CA SER A 62 2.95 4.91 -13.95
C SER A 62 4.03 5.07 -12.88
N LYS A 63 4.14 6.27 -12.29
CA LYS A 63 4.88 6.48 -11.03
C LYS A 63 4.17 5.82 -9.83
N GLY A 64 3.18 4.96 -10.07
CA GLY A 64 2.44 4.26 -9.03
C GLY A 64 1.01 3.91 -9.43
N VAL A 65 0.38 3.05 -8.62
CA VAL A 65 -0.99 2.60 -8.84
C VAL A 65 -1.84 2.80 -7.58
N MET A 66 -3.15 2.72 -7.74
CA MET A 66 -4.13 2.69 -6.66
C MET A 66 -4.90 1.38 -6.69
N LEU A 67 -4.85 0.64 -5.58
CA LEU A 67 -5.71 -0.51 -5.32
C LEU A 67 -6.91 -0.04 -4.52
N ALA A 68 -8.06 -0.02 -5.20
CA ALA A 68 -9.30 0.55 -4.72
C ALA A 68 -10.30 -0.50 -4.22
N ASP A 69 -9.80 -1.67 -3.82
CA ASP A 69 -10.59 -2.85 -3.51
C ASP A 69 -11.46 -2.66 -2.27
N GLU A 70 -12.65 -3.25 -2.26
CA GLU A 70 -13.62 -3.09 -1.18
C GLU A 70 -13.04 -3.52 0.20
N VAL A 71 -13.64 -3.01 1.28
CA VAL A 71 -13.22 -3.33 2.65
C VAL A 71 -13.28 -4.86 2.86
N GLY A 72 -12.21 -5.44 3.38
CA GLY A 72 -12.14 -6.87 3.68
C GLY A 72 -11.70 -7.78 2.53
N LEU A 73 -11.31 -7.25 1.37
CA LEU A 73 -10.76 -8.05 0.26
C LEU A 73 -9.27 -8.43 0.40
N GLY A 74 -8.59 -7.89 1.41
CA GLY A 74 -7.19 -8.22 1.69
C GLY A 74 -6.16 -7.29 1.03
N LYS A 75 -6.46 -5.99 0.88
CA LYS A 75 -5.50 -4.97 0.40
C LYS A 75 -4.12 -5.01 1.07
N THR A 76 -4.06 -5.32 2.36
CA THR A 76 -2.79 -5.50 3.09
C THR A 76 -1.98 -6.65 2.53
N ILE A 77 -2.63 -7.78 2.22
CA ILE A 77 -2.03 -8.97 1.61
C ILE A 77 -1.59 -8.66 0.18
N GLU A 78 -2.43 -7.98 -0.61
CA GLU A 78 -2.08 -7.54 -1.97
C GLU A 78 -0.82 -6.67 -1.98
N ALA A 79 -0.73 -5.70 -1.07
CA ALA A 79 0.45 -4.85 -0.95
C ALA A 79 1.66 -5.58 -0.40
N ALA A 80 1.47 -6.51 0.54
CA ALA A 80 2.54 -7.35 1.06
C ALA A 80 3.11 -8.28 -0.02
N LEU A 81 2.30 -8.76 -0.96
CA LEU A 81 2.77 -9.50 -2.15
C LEU A 81 3.69 -8.63 -3.01
N VAL A 82 3.29 -7.38 -3.28
CA VAL A 82 4.14 -6.44 -4.04
C VAL A 82 5.44 -6.16 -3.30
N LEU A 83 5.38 -5.92 -1.99
CA LEU A 83 6.56 -5.72 -1.14
C LEU A 83 7.47 -6.95 -1.15
N GLY A 84 6.91 -8.16 -1.02
CA GLY A 84 7.62 -9.42 -1.03
C GLY A 84 8.31 -9.68 -2.37
N GLN A 85 7.65 -9.38 -3.48
CA GLN A 85 8.24 -9.48 -4.82
C GLN A 85 9.45 -8.54 -4.97
N LEU A 86 9.30 -7.26 -4.62
CA LEU A 86 10.42 -6.31 -4.65
C LEU A 86 11.54 -6.73 -3.70
N TRP A 87 11.18 -7.30 -2.55
CA TRP A 87 12.13 -7.87 -1.61
C TRP A 87 12.90 -9.05 -2.22
N ALA A 88 12.26 -9.96 -2.94
CA ALA A 88 12.94 -11.04 -3.65
C ALA A 88 13.92 -10.49 -4.71
N GLU A 89 13.58 -9.36 -5.34
CA GLU A 89 14.41 -8.65 -6.33
C GLU A 89 15.57 -7.84 -5.74
N ARG A 90 15.86 -7.96 -4.44
CA ARG A 90 16.90 -7.18 -3.74
C ARG A 90 16.63 -5.67 -3.69
N ARG A 91 15.40 -5.24 -3.94
CA ARG A 91 14.95 -3.86 -3.68
C ARG A 91 14.60 -3.74 -2.21
N ARG A 92 15.31 -2.88 -1.49
CA ARG A 92 15.30 -2.83 -0.01
C ARG A 92 14.79 -1.52 0.54
N ARG A 93 14.68 -0.48 -0.29
CA ARG A 93 14.14 0.82 0.13
C ARG A 93 12.62 0.79 0.03
N LEU A 94 11.99 0.13 0.99
CA LEU A 94 10.54 -0.06 1.05
C LEU A 94 9.93 0.67 2.26
N LEU A 95 8.91 1.49 2.00
CA LEU A 95 8.21 2.29 3.01
C LEU A 95 6.72 1.97 3.01
N VAL A 96 6.15 1.78 4.20
CA VAL A 96 4.71 1.69 4.44
C VAL A 96 4.27 2.85 5.32
N ILE A 97 3.33 3.66 4.82
CA ILE A 97 2.68 4.72 5.56
C ILE A 97 1.24 4.27 5.82
N CYS A 98 0.87 4.10 7.08
CA CYS A 98 -0.47 3.63 7.45
C CYS A 98 -1.02 4.39 8.67
N PRO A 99 -2.31 4.27 9.00
CA PRO A 99 -2.85 4.78 10.25
C PRO A 99 -2.05 4.32 11.47
N ALA A 100 -1.88 5.19 12.47
CA ALA A 100 -1.03 4.88 13.62
C ALA A 100 -1.40 3.59 14.36
N ALA A 101 -2.69 3.22 14.35
CA ALA A 101 -3.24 2.00 14.95
C ALA A 101 -2.88 0.72 14.16
N LEU A 102 -2.66 0.82 12.84
CA LEU A 102 -2.40 -0.33 11.97
C LEU A 102 -0.90 -0.66 11.85
N ARG A 103 0.01 0.20 12.31
CA ARG A 103 1.47 -0.01 12.15
C ARG A 103 1.96 -1.34 12.70
N LYS A 104 1.49 -1.73 13.90
CA LYS A 104 1.87 -3.00 14.52
C LYS A 104 1.28 -4.18 13.78
N GLN A 105 0.03 -4.07 13.34
CA GLN A 105 -0.62 -5.09 12.53
C GLN A 105 0.12 -5.30 11.20
N TRP A 106 0.50 -4.22 10.52
CA TRP A 106 1.32 -4.28 9.31
C TRP A 106 2.65 -4.99 9.54
N ALA A 107 3.37 -4.66 10.62
CA ALA A 107 4.62 -5.34 10.96
C ALA A 107 4.42 -6.83 11.21
N GLN A 108 3.36 -7.19 11.94
CA GLN A 108 3.00 -8.57 12.23
C GLN A 108 2.64 -9.34 10.96
N GLU A 109 1.81 -8.77 10.08
CA GLU A 109 1.42 -9.41 8.83
C GLU A 109 2.63 -9.62 7.91
N LEU A 110 3.52 -8.63 7.77
CA LEU A 110 4.75 -8.79 6.99
C LEU A 110 5.67 -9.87 7.55
N SER A 111 5.82 -9.93 8.88
CA SER A 111 6.65 -10.93 9.55
C SER A 111 6.06 -12.33 9.46
N ASP A 112 4.81 -12.52 9.90
CA ASP A 112 4.23 -13.85 10.08
C ASP A 112 3.85 -14.51 8.76
N LYS A 113 3.32 -13.72 7.82
CA LYS A 113 2.75 -14.25 6.59
C LYS A 113 3.74 -14.29 5.45
N PHE A 114 4.70 -13.37 5.43
CA PHE A 114 5.64 -13.19 4.33
C PHE A 114 7.11 -13.31 4.75
N ASN A 115 7.41 -13.50 6.04
CA ASN A 115 8.77 -13.55 6.57
C ASN A 115 9.62 -12.33 6.16
N LEU A 116 8.99 -11.16 6.06
CA LEU A 116 9.63 -9.91 5.70
C LEU A 116 10.01 -9.12 6.95
N PRO A 117 11.27 -8.71 7.11
CA PRO A 117 11.68 -7.94 8.27
C PRO A 117 11.11 -6.53 8.17
N ALA A 118 10.41 -6.10 9.21
CA ALA A 118 9.80 -4.79 9.29
C ALA A 118 10.18 -4.07 10.58
N GLN A 119 10.27 -2.75 10.51
CA GLN A 119 10.47 -1.90 11.68
C GLN A 119 9.38 -0.83 11.75
N VAL A 120 8.79 -0.67 12.94
CA VAL A 120 7.84 0.42 13.18
C VAL A 120 8.60 1.62 13.70
N LEU A 121 8.46 2.76 13.01
CA LEU A 121 9.11 4.01 13.34
C LEU A 121 8.09 5.07 13.82
N ASP A 122 8.45 5.71 14.92
CA ASP A 122 7.87 6.90 15.51
C ASP A 122 8.95 7.67 16.30
N ALA A 123 8.57 8.80 16.90
CA ALA A 123 9.51 9.64 17.64
C ALA A 123 10.26 8.89 18.75
N ARG A 124 9.62 7.91 19.41
CA ARG A 124 10.24 7.16 20.51
C ARG A 124 11.23 6.13 19.96
N THR A 125 10.77 5.29 19.03
CA THR A 125 11.60 4.24 18.41
C THR A 125 12.77 4.83 17.62
N TRP A 126 12.55 5.95 16.92
CA TRP A 126 13.62 6.70 16.24
C TRP A 126 14.73 7.13 17.19
N LYS A 127 14.35 7.74 18.33
CA LYS A 127 15.32 8.18 19.35
C LYS A 127 16.07 7.00 19.95
N GLN A 128 15.35 5.91 20.25
CA GLN A 128 15.94 4.70 20.81
C GLN A 128 16.97 4.08 19.85
N LEU A 129 16.63 3.90 18.57
CA LEU A 129 17.56 3.36 17.58
C LEU A 129 18.83 4.20 17.46
N ARG A 130 18.71 5.53 17.50
CA ARG A 130 19.88 6.43 17.51
C ARG A 130 20.73 6.30 18.78
N GLN A 131 20.13 6.03 19.93
CA GLN A 131 20.86 5.74 21.17
C GLN A 131 21.57 4.40 21.10
N ASP A 132 20.98 3.41 20.42
CA ASP A 132 21.54 2.08 20.19
C ASP A 132 22.60 2.07 19.05
N SER A 133 23.24 3.22 18.79
CA SER A 133 24.30 3.41 17.79
C SER A 133 23.90 3.19 16.32
N ILE A 134 22.60 3.19 16.00
CA ILE A 134 22.14 3.22 14.60
C ILE A 134 22.12 4.66 14.11
N TYR A 135 23.07 5.02 13.25
CA TYR A 135 23.24 6.39 12.75
C TYR A 135 22.00 6.90 11.98
N ASP A 136 21.53 6.10 11.04
CA ASP A 136 20.28 6.36 10.31
C ASP A 136 19.33 5.17 10.44
N PRO A 137 18.22 5.32 11.21
CA PRO A 137 17.18 4.30 11.30
C PRO A 137 16.61 3.87 9.95
N LEU A 138 16.66 4.72 8.91
CA LEU A 138 16.15 4.42 7.58
C LEU A 138 17.18 3.71 6.68
N ASP A 139 18.45 3.68 7.07
CA ASP A 139 19.52 3.01 6.31
C ASP A 139 19.73 1.56 6.76
N ARG A 140 18.66 0.77 6.66
CA ARG A 140 18.65 -0.64 7.08
C ARG A 140 17.91 -1.49 6.06
N ASP A 141 18.34 -2.73 5.91
CA ASP A 141 17.65 -3.75 5.11
C ASP A 141 16.40 -4.27 5.87
N VAL A 142 15.43 -3.40 6.07
CA VAL A 142 14.12 -3.68 6.68
C VAL A 142 13.04 -2.78 6.08
N ILE A 143 11.80 -3.25 6.03
CA ILE A 143 10.66 -2.44 5.60
C ILE A 143 10.33 -1.43 6.69
N SER A 144 10.37 -0.13 6.37
CA SER A 144 10.05 0.92 7.33
C SER A 144 8.55 1.19 7.37
N ILE A 145 7.94 1.18 8.55
CA ILE A 145 6.50 1.41 8.75
C ILE A 145 6.30 2.67 9.61
N MET A 146 5.61 3.67 9.08
CA MET A 146 5.39 4.96 9.73
C MET A 146 3.92 5.34 9.77
N SER A 147 3.56 6.22 10.71
CA SER A 147 2.28 6.89 10.67
C SER A 147 2.32 8.07 9.70
N LEU A 148 1.17 8.45 9.16
CA LEU A 148 1.04 9.59 8.25
C LEU A 148 1.68 10.87 8.79
N HIS A 149 1.35 11.24 10.03
CA HIS A 149 1.88 12.47 10.66
C HIS A 149 3.36 12.37 10.99
N PHE A 150 3.87 11.18 11.32
CA PHE A 150 5.29 11.01 11.57
C PHE A 150 6.09 11.10 10.27
N ALA A 151 5.63 10.45 9.20
CA ALA A 151 6.24 10.54 7.89
C ALA A 151 6.30 11.99 7.37
N ALA A 152 5.21 12.76 7.53
CA ALA A 152 5.20 14.19 7.16
C ALA A 152 6.19 15.04 7.98
N ARG A 153 6.48 14.68 9.24
CA ARG A 153 7.53 15.37 10.03
C ARG A 153 8.94 15.00 9.59
N MET A 154 9.10 13.89 8.88
CA MET A 154 10.38 13.37 8.38
C MET A 154 10.60 13.71 6.91
N GLU A 155 10.07 14.85 6.45
CA GLU A 155 10.07 15.26 5.03
C GLU A 155 11.46 15.18 4.40
N GLU A 156 12.47 15.78 5.05
CA GLU A 156 13.84 15.83 4.56
C GLU A 156 14.48 14.43 4.52
N GLN A 157 14.33 13.67 5.61
CA GLN A 157 14.90 12.32 5.73
C GLN A 157 14.29 11.37 4.69
N LEU A 158 12.97 11.43 4.48
CA LEU A 158 12.30 10.62 3.48
C LEU A 158 12.65 11.05 2.05
N GLY A 159 12.84 12.35 1.81
CA GLY A 159 13.23 12.89 0.50
C GLY A 159 14.61 12.44 0.03
N ASN A 160 15.55 12.26 0.96
CA ASN A 160 16.93 11.90 0.67
C ASN A 160 17.15 10.44 0.29
N ILE A 161 16.19 9.56 0.57
CA ILE A 161 16.34 8.11 0.35
C ILE A 161 15.64 7.73 -0.94
N PRO A 162 16.28 7.04 -1.91
CA PRO A 162 15.66 6.59 -3.16
C PRO A 162 14.75 5.35 -2.95
N TRP A 163 13.58 5.54 -2.33
CA TRP A 163 12.53 4.53 -2.16
C TRP A 163 12.18 3.81 -3.47
N ASP A 164 12.30 2.48 -3.44
CA ASP A 164 11.87 1.55 -4.49
C ASP A 164 10.35 1.47 -4.58
N LEU A 165 9.68 1.53 -3.42
CA LEU A 165 8.21 1.58 -3.31
C LEU A 165 7.77 2.26 -2.01
N VAL A 166 6.73 3.08 -2.12
CA VAL A 166 6.01 3.64 -0.98
C VAL A 166 4.55 3.17 -1.00
N VAL A 167 4.18 2.34 -0.04
CA VAL A 167 2.79 1.93 0.19
C VAL A 167 2.13 2.96 1.10
N ILE A 168 0.97 3.48 0.69
CA ILE A 168 0.16 4.39 1.51
C ILE A 168 -1.19 3.74 1.75
N ASP A 169 -1.39 3.25 2.96
CA ASP A 169 -2.62 2.64 3.41
C ASP A 169 -3.62 3.70 3.92
N GLU A 170 -4.90 3.42 3.73
CA GLU A 170 -6.00 4.37 3.90
C GLU A 170 -5.75 5.72 3.22
N ALA A 171 -5.35 5.65 1.96
CA ALA A 171 -4.97 6.82 1.16
C ALA A 171 -6.08 7.88 1.07
N HIS A 172 -7.35 7.51 1.29
CA HIS A 172 -8.47 8.45 1.38
C HIS A 172 -8.27 9.58 2.42
N LYS A 173 -7.38 9.40 3.40
CA LYS A 173 -6.97 10.45 4.36
C LYS A 173 -6.19 11.60 3.70
N LEU A 174 -5.56 11.34 2.55
CA LEU A 174 -4.79 12.30 1.76
C LEU A 174 -5.55 12.84 0.53
N ARG A 175 -6.87 12.62 0.43
CA ARG A 175 -7.67 13.13 -0.69
C ARG A 175 -7.58 14.65 -0.93
N ASN A 176 -7.28 15.41 0.11
CA ASN A 176 -7.09 16.86 0.05
C ASN A 176 -5.63 17.28 -0.08
N ALA A 177 -4.71 16.37 -0.42
CA ALA A 177 -3.28 16.68 -0.53
C ALA A 177 -2.98 17.67 -1.66
N HIS A 178 -3.87 17.86 -2.63
CA HIS A 178 -3.75 18.91 -3.66
C HIS A 178 -3.85 20.33 -3.10
N ARG A 179 -4.51 20.53 -1.94
CA ARG A 179 -4.68 21.85 -1.34
C ARG A 179 -3.42 22.26 -0.61
N LYS A 180 -2.98 23.51 -0.83
CA LYS A 180 -1.81 24.09 -0.15
C LYS A 180 -1.97 24.13 1.38
N SER A 181 -3.20 24.25 1.88
CA SER A 181 -3.49 24.25 3.32
C SER A 181 -3.31 22.88 4.00
N ASN A 182 -3.21 21.80 3.22
CA ASN A 182 -2.95 20.47 3.76
C ASN A 182 -1.45 20.22 3.86
N GLU A 183 -0.83 20.75 4.93
CA GLU A 183 0.61 20.64 5.15
C GLU A 183 1.11 19.20 5.16
N THR A 184 0.36 18.28 5.79
CA THR A 184 0.71 16.85 5.85
C THR A 184 0.77 16.23 4.44
N GLY A 185 -0.26 16.46 3.63
CA GLY A 185 -0.30 15.96 2.26
C GLY A 185 0.78 16.59 1.37
N GLN A 186 0.98 17.90 1.49
CA GLN A 186 1.99 18.64 0.74
C GLN A 186 3.42 18.18 1.09
N SER A 187 3.69 17.95 2.36
CA SER A 187 4.97 17.41 2.84
C SER A 187 5.26 16.02 2.27
N LEU A 188 4.27 15.13 2.27
CA LEU A 188 4.41 13.79 1.68
C LEU A 188 4.57 13.85 0.16
N LYS A 189 3.88 14.77 -0.53
CA LYS A 189 4.07 14.97 -1.97
C LYS A 189 5.50 15.37 -2.30
N ARG A 190 6.09 16.30 -1.53
CA ARG A 190 7.47 16.74 -1.74
C ARG A 190 8.49 15.66 -1.40
N SER A 191 8.38 15.03 -0.24
CA SER A 191 9.33 13.99 0.20
C SER A 191 9.28 12.72 -0.64
N LEU A 192 8.14 12.41 -1.25
CA LEU A 192 7.94 11.19 -2.06
C LEU A 192 7.83 11.50 -3.56
N ALA A 193 8.23 12.69 -3.98
CA ALA A 193 8.18 13.11 -5.38
C ALA A 193 9.02 12.17 -6.27
N GLY A 194 8.46 11.80 -7.42
CA GLY A 194 9.13 10.91 -8.40
C GLY A 194 9.27 9.44 -7.98
N ARG A 195 8.75 9.04 -6.80
CA ARG A 195 8.89 7.67 -6.29
C ARG A 195 7.70 6.81 -6.66
N ARG A 196 7.94 5.51 -6.83
CA ARG A 196 6.86 4.54 -7.09
C ARG A 196 5.96 4.45 -5.86
N LYS A 197 4.65 4.62 -6.06
CA LYS A 197 3.66 4.59 -4.97
C LYS A 197 2.61 3.51 -5.19
N LEU A 198 2.17 2.89 -4.10
CA LEU A 198 1.04 1.98 -4.07
C LEU A 198 0.01 2.54 -3.08
N LEU A 199 -1.06 3.13 -3.59
CA LEU A 199 -2.13 3.69 -2.76
C LEU A 199 -3.18 2.63 -2.49
N LEU A 200 -3.50 2.38 -1.22
CA LEU A 200 -4.55 1.45 -0.81
C LEU A 200 -5.72 2.26 -0.25
N THR A 201 -6.92 2.04 -0.78
CA THR A 201 -8.13 2.69 -0.26
C THR A 201 -9.37 1.89 -0.62
N ALA A 202 -10.31 1.70 0.30
CA ALA A 202 -11.60 1.10 -0.07
C ALA A 202 -12.57 2.13 -0.68
N THR A 203 -12.30 3.42 -0.49
CA THR A 203 -13.17 4.53 -0.83
C THR A 203 -12.40 5.59 -1.62
N PRO A 204 -12.06 5.32 -2.90
CA PRO A 204 -11.29 6.26 -3.71
C PRO A 204 -12.07 7.54 -4.03
N LEU A 205 -13.40 7.49 -3.96
CA LEU A 205 -14.33 8.60 -4.20
C LEU A 205 -15.43 8.54 -3.13
N GLN A 206 -15.57 9.59 -2.32
CA GLN A 206 -16.66 9.73 -1.33
C GLN A 206 -17.63 10.84 -1.74
N ASN A 207 -17.12 12.04 -2.04
CA ASN A 207 -17.97 13.23 -2.19
C ASN A 207 -17.78 13.96 -3.52
N SER A 208 -16.57 13.93 -4.10
CA SER A 208 -16.23 14.77 -5.26
C SER A 208 -15.09 14.19 -6.07
N LEU A 209 -15.12 14.41 -7.39
CA LEU A 209 -14.02 14.07 -8.31
C LEU A 209 -12.69 14.73 -7.90
N MET A 210 -12.74 15.81 -7.13
CA MET A 210 -11.53 16.44 -6.58
C MET A 210 -10.76 15.55 -5.61
N GLU A 211 -11.43 14.59 -4.98
CA GLU A 211 -10.78 13.59 -4.12
C GLU A 211 -9.93 12.64 -4.97
N LEU A 212 -10.45 12.20 -6.12
CA LEU A 212 -9.68 11.40 -7.09
C LEU A 212 -8.50 12.17 -7.66
N TYR A 213 -8.70 13.45 -8.01
CA TYR A 213 -7.61 14.32 -8.44
C TYR A 213 -6.51 14.41 -7.36
N GLY A 214 -6.90 14.64 -6.12
CA GLY A 214 -5.97 14.72 -4.99
C GLY A 214 -5.13 13.46 -4.82
N LEU A 215 -5.77 12.28 -4.84
CA LEU A 215 -5.08 10.99 -4.75
C LEU A 215 -4.20 10.72 -5.98
N SER A 216 -4.65 11.07 -7.18
CA SER A 216 -3.87 10.90 -8.41
C SER A 216 -2.63 11.79 -8.39
N SER A 217 -2.75 13.03 -7.90
CA SER A 217 -1.62 13.95 -7.75
C SER A 217 -0.58 13.51 -6.72
N LEU A 218 -0.93 12.58 -5.81
CA LEU A 218 0.05 11.95 -4.93
C LEU A 218 0.92 10.95 -5.70
N ILE A 219 0.31 10.20 -6.62
CA ILE A 219 1.01 9.26 -7.49
C ILE A 219 1.95 10.08 -8.39
N ASP A 220 1.36 10.97 -9.17
CA ASP A 220 2.05 11.82 -10.12
C ASP A 220 1.20 13.06 -10.45
N GLU A 221 1.80 14.24 -10.34
CA GLU A 221 1.13 15.51 -10.65
C GLU A 221 0.84 15.65 -12.15
N ASP A 222 1.59 14.95 -12.99
CA ASP A 222 1.48 15.04 -14.46
C ASP A 222 0.31 14.20 -15.01
N ILE A 223 -0.27 13.29 -14.23
CA ILE A 223 -1.35 12.38 -14.71
C ILE A 223 -2.55 13.17 -15.22
N PHE A 224 -2.92 14.25 -14.55
CA PHE A 224 -4.10 15.06 -14.89
C PHE A 224 -3.79 16.54 -15.16
N GLY A 225 -2.53 16.95 -15.02
CA GLY A 225 -2.14 18.35 -15.07
C GLY A 225 -2.65 19.12 -13.84
N ASP A 226 -2.87 20.42 -14.00
CA ASP A 226 -3.27 21.29 -12.91
C ASP A 226 -4.76 21.17 -12.54
N GLU A 227 -5.09 21.63 -11.33
CA GLU A 227 -6.44 21.54 -10.76
C GLU A 227 -7.51 22.26 -11.61
N ARG A 228 -7.17 23.39 -12.25
CA ARG A 228 -8.13 24.16 -13.05
C ARG A 228 -8.47 23.39 -14.33
N SER A 229 -7.46 22.84 -14.99
CA SER A 229 -7.63 22.00 -16.18
C SER A 229 -8.47 20.76 -15.86
N PHE A 230 -8.19 20.06 -14.76
CA PHE A 230 -8.99 18.90 -14.33
C PHE A 230 -10.46 19.27 -14.09
N ARG A 231 -10.71 20.38 -13.38
CA ARG A 231 -12.08 20.86 -13.11
C ARG A 231 -12.83 21.19 -14.39
N ALA A 232 -12.18 21.92 -15.30
CA ALA A 232 -12.79 22.31 -16.57
C ALA A 232 -13.17 21.10 -17.43
N GLN A 233 -12.33 20.06 -17.43
CA GLN A 233 -12.52 18.88 -18.26
C GLN A 233 -13.55 17.88 -17.70
N TYR A 234 -13.61 17.72 -16.37
CA TYR A 234 -14.36 16.61 -15.75
C TYR A 234 -15.41 16.99 -14.72
N ASN A 235 -15.38 18.20 -14.16
CA ASN A 235 -16.23 18.58 -13.03
C ASN A 235 -17.42 19.51 -13.42
N ASN A 236 -17.56 19.80 -14.71
CA ASN A 236 -18.69 20.56 -15.26
C ASN A 236 -19.84 19.62 -15.67
N THR A 237 -21.04 20.16 -15.88
CA THR A 237 -22.24 19.41 -16.28
C THR A 237 -22.02 18.58 -17.56
N ASP A 238 -21.18 19.07 -18.48
CA ASP A 238 -20.80 18.40 -19.73
C ASP A 238 -19.43 17.71 -19.67
N GLY A 239 -18.91 17.44 -18.47
CA GLY A 239 -17.60 16.83 -18.27
C GLY A 239 -17.49 15.42 -18.88
N ASP A 240 -16.34 15.11 -19.49
CA ASP A 240 -16.13 13.81 -20.14
C ASP A 240 -15.73 12.73 -19.12
N LEU A 241 -16.72 12.22 -18.39
CA LEU A 241 -16.54 11.15 -17.42
C LEU A 241 -16.07 9.83 -18.06
N ALA A 242 -16.36 9.61 -19.35
CA ALA A 242 -15.93 8.42 -20.06
C ALA A 242 -14.42 8.47 -20.34
N ALA A 243 -13.88 9.62 -20.76
CA ALA A 243 -12.44 9.84 -20.85
C ALA A 243 -11.76 9.73 -19.48
N LEU A 244 -12.38 10.27 -18.42
CA LEU A 244 -11.84 10.13 -17.07
C LEU A 244 -11.71 8.64 -16.69
N ARG A 245 -12.78 7.85 -16.85
CA ARG A 245 -12.76 6.40 -16.57
C ARG A 245 -11.67 5.67 -17.36
N ARG A 246 -11.54 5.95 -18.66
CA ARG A 246 -10.49 5.35 -19.50
C ARG A 246 -9.09 5.67 -18.96
N ARG A 247 -8.83 6.92 -18.55
CA ARG A 247 -7.53 7.30 -17.95
C ARG A 247 -7.30 6.60 -16.62
N LEU A 248 -8.29 6.57 -15.73
CA LEU A 248 -8.19 5.93 -14.41
C LEU A 248 -7.88 4.44 -14.51
N GLN A 249 -8.44 3.71 -15.50
CA GLN A 249 -8.19 2.27 -15.68
C GLN A 249 -6.71 1.91 -15.85
N HIS A 250 -5.87 2.85 -16.28
CA HIS A 250 -4.44 2.59 -16.46
C HIS A 250 -3.69 2.51 -15.15
N PHE A 251 -4.18 3.07 -14.05
CA PHE A 251 -3.45 3.10 -12.78
C PHE A 251 -4.33 2.84 -11.54
N ILE A 252 -5.64 2.68 -11.70
CA ILE A 252 -6.57 2.28 -10.65
C ILE A 252 -7.14 0.92 -10.99
N LYS A 253 -6.96 -0.05 -10.08
CA LYS A 253 -7.68 -1.32 -10.10
C LYS A 253 -8.69 -1.33 -8.95
N ARG A 254 -9.89 -1.82 -9.23
CA ARG A 254 -10.97 -1.92 -8.25
C ARG A 254 -11.69 -3.25 -8.38
N THR A 255 -11.70 -4.00 -7.29
CA THR A 255 -12.48 -5.23 -7.11
C THR A 255 -13.56 -5.00 -6.05
N LEU A 256 -14.78 -5.46 -6.30
CA LEU A 256 -15.89 -5.42 -5.34
C LEU A 256 -16.17 -6.81 -4.79
N ARG A 257 -16.80 -6.89 -3.61
CA ARG A 257 -17.15 -8.18 -2.99
C ARG A 257 -18.01 -9.06 -3.88
N ARG A 258 -18.92 -8.44 -4.65
CA ARG A 258 -19.77 -9.14 -5.63
C ARG A 258 -18.98 -9.83 -6.75
N ASP A 259 -17.77 -9.36 -7.03
CA ASP A 259 -16.92 -9.89 -8.10
C ASP A 259 -16.13 -11.12 -7.63
N VAL A 260 -16.10 -11.42 -6.32
CA VAL A 260 -15.27 -12.47 -5.71
C VAL A 260 -16.04 -13.35 -4.71
N LEU A 261 -17.37 -13.39 -4.81
CA LEU A 261 -18.24 -14.15 -3.90
C LEU A 261 -17.88 -15.65 -3.85
N GLU A 262 -17.33 -16.19 -4.93
CA GLU A 262 -16.91 -17.60 -5.03
C GLU A 262 -15.72 -17.94 -4.12
N TYR A 263 -14.91 -16.93 -3.75
CA TYR A 263 -13.66 -17.11 -3.02
C TYR A 263 -13.73 -16.62 -1.57
N VAL A 264 -14.74 -15.80 -1.22
CA VAL A 264 -14.85 -15.18 0.10
C VAL A 264 -16.26 -15.37 0.68
N PRO A 265 -16.42 -16.20 1.73
CA PRO A 265 -17.71 -16.38 2.39
C PRO A 265 -18.03 -15.13 3.23
N TYR A 266 -18.99 -14.32 2.78
CA TYR A 266 -19.45 -13.15 3.53
C TYR A 266 -20.64 -13.49 4.44
N THR A 267 -20.56 -13.08 5.70
CA THR A 267 -21.70 -13.11 6.62
C THR A 267 -22.77 -12.10 6.16
N GLN A 268 -24.01 -12.56 5.97
CA GLN A 268 -25.14 -11.68 5.66
C GLN A 268 -25.40 -10.72 6.83
N ARG A 269 -25.53 -9.43 6.55
CA ARG A 269 -25.87 -8.40 7.53
C ARG A 269 -27.34 -8.03 7.38
N HIS A 270 -28.14 -8.33 8.40
CA HIS A 270 -29.54 -7.94 8.46
C HIS A 270 -29.66 -6.63 9.26
N ALA A 271 -30.03 -5.55 8.60
CA ALA A 271 -30.37 -4.30 9.28
C ALA A 271 -31.80 -4.41 9.82
N LEU A 272 -31.96 -4.34 11.14
CA LEU A 272 -33.26 -4.37 11.81
C LEU A 272 -33.58 -2.97 12.30
N THR A 273 -34.69 -2.40 11.82
CA THR A 273 -35.25 -1.17 12.35
C THR A 273 -36.22 -1.52 13.46
N THR A 274 -35.87 -1.18 14.70
CA THR A 274 -36.76 -1.34 15.85
C THR A 274 -37.50 -0.04 16.09
N PRO A 275 -38.83 -0.01 16.09
CA PRO A 275 -39.58 1.17 16.52
C PRO A 275 -39.23 1.46 17.98
N PHE A 276 -38.90 2.72 18.27
CA PHE A 276 -38.54 3.19 19.59
C PHE A 276 -39.54 4.27 20.03
N THR A 277 -40.06 4.13 21.24
CA THR A 277 -40.89 5.16 21.89
C THR A 277 -40.02 5.80 22.97
N PRO A 278 -39.67 7.09 22.86
CA PRO A 278 -38.90 7.78 23.89
C PRO A 278 -39.65 7.78 25.22
N SER A 279 -38.90 7.69 26.32
CA SER A 279 -39.44 7.97 27.65
C SER A 279 -39.74 9.47 27.83
N ASP A 280 -40.57 9.81 28.81
CA ASP A 280 -40.91 11.20 29.12
C ASP A 280 -39.68 12.04 29.51
N ASP A 281 -38.65 11.41 30.10
CA ASP A 281 -37.38 12.08 30.42
C ASP A 281 -36.56 12.36 29.15
N GLU A 282 -36.49 11.41 28.21
CA GLU A 282 -35.81 11.58 26.92
C GLU A 282 -36.53 12.59 26.02
N GLN A 283 -37.86 12.59 26.03
CA GLN A 283 -38.69 13.56 25.33
C GLN A 283 -38.45 14.97 25.89
N ARG A 284 -38.40 15.12 27.22
CA ARG A 284 -38.06 16.40 27.88
C ARG A 284 -36.66 16.85 27.53
N LEU A 285 -35.66 15.97 27.57
CA LEU A 285 -34.29 16.30 27.19
C LEU A 285 -34.21 16.74 25.72
N TYR A 286 -34.91 16.06 24.81
CA TYR A 286 -34.95 16.41 23.39
C TYR A 286 -35.49 17.82 23.15
N VAL A 287 -36.55 18.21 23.87
CA VAL A 287 -37.15 19.56 23.78
C VAL A 287 -36.27 20.65 24.41
N VAL A 288 -35.40 20.30 25.36
CA VAL A 288 -34.47 21.26 25.98
C VAL A 288 -33.21 21.48 25.12
N VAL A 289 -32.81 20.48 24.33
CA VAL A 289 -31.58 20.51 23.52
C VAL A 289 -31.80 21.01 22.09
N ASN A 290 -33.02 20.90 21.56
CA ASN A 290 -33.43 21.45 20.25
C ASN A 290 -34.32 22.67 20.41
#